data_AF-A0A3P7N4U6-F1
#
_entry.id   AF-A0A3P7N4U6-F1
#
_cell.length_a   1.000
_cell.length_b   1.000
_cell.length_c   1.000
_cell.angle_alpha   90.00
_cell.angle_beta   90.00
_cell.angle_gamma   90.00
#
_symmetry.space_group_name_H-M   'P 1'
#
loop_
_entity.id
_entity.type
_entity.pdbx_description
1 polymer ?
#
loop_
_entity_poly.entity_id
_entity_poly.type
_entity_poly.pdbx_seq_one_letter_code
_entity_poly.pdbx_strand_id
1 'polypeptide(L)'
;MNTFANGEWGKEERKSNPIKKGDSFDIRIRAHDDRFQKKAKRFNVNLLRRNGDIALHFNPRFDEKTVIRNALAANEWGNEEREGKMPFEKGVGFDLAIKNEPYAFQ
;
A
#
# COMPACT_ATOMS: atom_id res chain seq x y z
N MET A 1 -9.10 -8.05 -2.99
CA MET A 1 -9.37 -6.88 -2.13
C MET A 1 -10.18 -7.36 -0.95
N ASN A 2 -9.87 -6.88 0.25
CA ASN A 2 -10.64 -7.18 1.45
C ASN A 2 -10.52 -6.00 2.42
N THR A 3 -11.39 -5.93 3.42
CA THR A 3 -11.39 -4.93 4.49
C THR A 3 -11.32 -5.64 5.83
N PHE A 4 -10.43 -5.19 6.71
CA PHE A 4 -10.39 -5.62 8.10
C PHE A 4 -10.94 -4.50 8.98
N ALA A 5 -12.02 -4.78 9.71
CA ALA A 5 -12.68 -3.81 10.58
C ALA A 5 -13.22 -4.51 11.82
N ASN A 6 -13.14 -3.85 12.97
CA ASN A 6 -13.68 -4.36 14.24
C ASN A 6 -13.18 -5.78 14.63
N GLY A 7 -11.95 -6.13 14.24
CA GLY A 7 -11.37 -7.44 14.54
C GLY A 7 -11.70 -8.55 13.55
N GLU A 8 -12.48 -8.26 12.50
CA GLU A 8 -12.95 -9.26 11.54
C GLU A 8 -12.55 -8.91 10.10
N TRP A 9 -12.24 -9.95 9.32
CA TRP A 9 -12.07 -9.83 7.88
C TRP A 9 -13.43 -9.87 7.20
N GLY A 10 -13.68 -8.92 6.32
CA GLY A 10 -14.85 -8.91 5.46
C GLY A 10 -14.79 -9.96 4.35
N LYS A 11 -15.80 -9.91 3.49
CA LYS A 11 -15.87 -10.72 2.27
C LYS A 11 -14.76 -10.34 1.32
N GLU A 12 -14.00 -11.34 0.88
CA GLU A 12 -12.96 -11.13 -0.13
C GLU A 12 -13.56 -10.90 -1.52
N GLU A 13 -13.04 -9.90 -2.21
CA GLU A 13 -13.30 -9.64 -3.62
C GLU A 13 -12.07 -10.01 -4.46
N ARG A 14 -12.22 -10.95 -5.39
CA ARG A 14 -11.14 -11.39 -6.27
C ARG A 14 -11.38 -10.91 -7.70
N LYS A 15 -10.31 -10.50 -8.37
CA LYS A 15 -10.26 -10.20 -9.80
C LYS A 15 -9.11 -10.99 -10.43
N SER A 16 -9.23 -11.32 -11.71
CA SER A 16 -8.14 -11.96 -12.46
C SER A 16 -6.90 -11.07 -12.42
N ASN A 17 -5.74 -11.64 -12.13
CA ASN A 17 -4.48 -10.91 -12.16
C ASN A 17 -3.96 -10.86 -13.61
N PRO A 18 -3.91 -9.69 -14.27
CA PRO A 18 -3.38 -9.58 -15.63
C PRO A 18 -1.85 -9.58 -15.68
N ILE A 19 -1.16 -9.45 -14.53
CA ILE A 19 0.29 -9.28 -14.44
C ILE A 19 0.99 -10.63 -14.53
N LYS A 20 1.95 -10.76 -15.46
CA LYS A 20 2.81 -11.95 -15.57
C LYS A 20 4.11 -11.75 -14.82
N LYS A 21 4.73 -12.86 -14.43
CA LYS A 21 6.05 -12.84 -13.78
C LYS A 21 7.07 -12.23 -14.74
N GLY A 22 7.74 -11.17 -14.30
CA GLY A 22 8.78 -10.48 -15.08
C GLY A 22 8.28 -9.27 -15.87
N ASP A 23 6.98 -9.09 -16.01
CA ASP A 23 6.42 -7.93 -16.70
C ASP A 23 6.42 -6.71 -15.76
N SER A 24 6.61 -5.52 -16.35
CA SER A 24 6.33 -4.27 -15.67
C SER A 24 4.82 -4.14 -15.42
N PHE A 25 4.45 -3.41 -14.38
CA PHE A 25 3.07 -3.11 -14.07
C PHE A 25 2.92 -1.69 -13.56
N ASP A 26 1.72 -1.13 -13.71
CA ASP A 26 1.29 0.15 -13.15
C ASP A 26 -0.03 -0.10 -12.41
N ILE A 27 0.00 0.00 -11.08
CA ILE A 27 -1.18 -0.08 -10.23
C ILE A 27 -1.56 1.33 -9.83
N ARG A 28 -2.80 1.73 -10.13
CA ARG A 28 -3.35 3.03 -9.75
C ARG A 28 -4.51 2.86 -8.78
N ILE A 29 -4.39 3.51 -7.62
CA ILE A 29 -5.43 3.55 -6.60
C ILE A 29 -5.89 5.01 -6.47
N ARG A 30 -7.17 5.26 -6.75
CA ARG A 30 -7.81 6.56 -6.56
C ARG A 30 -8.65 6.51 -5.29
N ALA A 31 -8.28 7.32 -4.32
CA ALA A 31 -9.10 7.58 -3.14
C ALA A 31 -10.01 8.79 -3.40
N HIS A 32 -11.29 8.67 -3.01
CA HIS A 32 -12.28 9.73 -3.10
C HIS A 32 -12.68 10.23 -1.70
N ASP A 33 -12.95 11.53 -1.59
CA ASP A 33 -13.21 12.25 -0.33
C ASP A 33 -14.39 11.69 0.48
N ASP A 34 -15.39 11.12 -0.22
CA ASP A 34 -16.63 10.58 0.35
C ASP A 34 -16.44 9.21 1.02
N ARG A 35 -15.35 8.51 0.72
CA ARG A 35 -15.07 7.15 1.23
C ARG A 35 -13.92 7.11 2.24
N PHE A 36 -13.17 8.19 2.39
CA PHE A 36 -11.95 8.20 3.21
C PHE A 36 -12.24 8.58 4.67
N GLN A 37 -11.86 7.72 5.60
CA GLN A 37 -12.13 7.93 7.02
C GLN A 37 -11.29 9.09 7.58
N LYS A 38 -11.93 10.25 7.79
CA LYS A 38 -11.29 11.48 8.30
C LYS A 38 -10.55 11.32 9.62
N LYS A 39 -10.89 10.30 10.42
CA LYS A 39 -10.26 9.99 11.71
C LYS A 39 -9.14 8.94 11.64
N ALA A 40 -8.82 8.40 10.46
CA ALA A 40 -7.75 7.43 10.33
C ALA A 40 -6.40 8.05 10.76
N LYS A 41 -5.58 7.25 11.44
CA LYS A 41 -4.21 7.63 11.81
C LYS A 41 -3.19 7.21 10.75
N ARG A 42 -3.48 6.13 10.02
CA ARG A 42 -2.60 5.53 9.01
C ARG A 42 -3.41 4.70 8.03
N PHE A 43 -2.83 4.42 6.89
CA PHE A 43 -3.27 3.34 5.99
C PHE A 43 -2.04 2.65 5.41
N ASN A 44 -2.20 1.47 4.84
CA ASN A 44 -1.12 0.82 4.12
C ASN A 44 -1.59 0.12 2.85
N VAL A 45 -0.68 0.02 1.89
CA VAL A 45 -0.82 -0.78 0.67
C VAL A 45 0.33 -1.77 0.67
N ASN A 46 0.00 -3.06 0.57
CA ASN A 46 0.99 -4.12 0.50
C ASN A 46 0.98 -4.74 -0.89
N LEU A 47 2.16 -4.87 -1.51
CA LEU A 47 2.36 -5.71 -2.68
C LEU A 47 2.92 -7.05 -2.21
N LEU A 48 2.10 -8.10 -2.26
CA LEU A 48 2.46 -9.42 -1.76
C LEU A 48 3.02 -10.31 -2.87
N ARG A 49 4.00 -11.13 -2.51
CA ARG A 49 4.46 -12.28 -3.30
C ARG A 49 3.53 -13.47 -3.05
N ARG A 50 3.61 -14.48 -3.93
CA ARG A 50 2.78 -15.69 -3.83
C ARG A 50 2.99 -16.47 -2.53
N ASN A 51 4.18 -16.38 -1.93
CA ASN A 51 4.53 -17.02 -0.67
C ASN A 51 4.08 -16.23 0.58
N GLY A 52 3.43 -15.07 0.41
CA GLY A 52 2.97 -14.23 1.52
C GLY A 52 3.94 -13.12 1.94
N ASP A 53 5.18 -13.13 1.45
CA ASP A 53 6.13 -12.04 1.68
C ASP A 53 5.58 -10.71 1.15
N ILE A 54 5.93 -9.61 1.80
CA ILE A 54 5.56 -8.26 1.36
C ILE A 54 6.75 -7.69 0.60
N ALA A 55 6.64 -7.59 -0.73
CA ALA A 55 7.65 -6.97 -1.58
C ALA A 55 7.73 -5.44 -1.38
N LEU A 56 6.58 -4.82 -1.10
CA LEU A 56 6.49 -3.40 -0.76
C LEU A 56 5.37 -3.19 0.26
N HIS A 57 5.74 -2.68 1.43
CA HIS A 57 4.83 -2.16 2.45
C HIS A 57 4.86 -0.64 2.36
N PHE A 58 3.85 -0.03 1.75
CA PHE A 58 3.70 1.42 1.66
C PHE A 58 2.76 1.88 2.77
N ASN A 59 3.26 2.64 3.76
CA ASN A 59 2.51 2.96 4.97
C ASN A 59 2.58 4.45 5.35
N PRO A 60 1.69 5.28 4.78
CA PRO A 60 1.48 6.65 5.26
C PRO A 60 0.93 6.68 6.68
N ARG A 61 1.64 7.40 7.55
CA ARG A 61 1.31 7.61 8.97
C ARG A 61 1.07 9.10 9.21
N PHE A 62 -0.19 9.50 9.34
CA PHE A 62 -0.57 10.89 9.54
C PHE A 62 -0.19 11.43 10.93
N ASP A 63 -0.12 10.54 11.93
CA ASP A 63 0.35 10.84 13.28
C ASP A 63 1.87 11.12 13.34
N GLU A 64 2.66 10.44 12.52
CA GLU A 64 4.12 10.65 12.41
C GLU A 64 4.51 11.64 11.29
N LYS A 65 3.55 12.09 10.47
CA LYS A 65 3.77 12.96 9.29
C LYS A 65 4.85 12.42 8.33
N THR A 66 4.88 11.10 8.14
CA THR A 66 5.83 10.42 7.24
C THR A 66 5.15 9.29 6.47
N VAL A 67 5.78 8.89 5.36
CA VAL A 67 5.44 7.70 4.60
C VAL A 67 6.57 6.69 4.79
N ILE A 68 6.26 5.61 5.49
CA ILE A 68 7.22 4.52 5.71
C ILE A 68 7.12 3.53 4.56
N ARG A 69 8.28 3.13 4.01
CA ARG A 69 8.39 2.00 3.10
C ARG A 69 9.26 0.91 3.71
N ASN A 70 8.89 -0.34 3.50
CA ASN A 70 9.68 -1.49 3.92
C ASN A 70 9.32 -2.73 3.09
N ALA A 71 10.06 -3.81 3.28
CA ALA A 71 9.73 -5.15 2.82
C ALA A 71 9.64 -6.11 4.03
N LEU A 72 8.81 -7.15 3.90
CA LEU A 72 8.73 -8.26 4.85
C LEU A 72 9.14 -9.53 4.12
N ALA A 73 10.23 -10.16 4.53
CA ALA A 73 10.71 -11.41 3.97
C ALA A 73 10.93 -12.43 5.09
N ALA A 74 10.42 -13.65 4.93
CA ALA A 74 10.56 -14.70 5.95
C ALA A 74 10.08 -14.28 7.35
N ASN A 75 8.99 -13.50 7.41
CA ASN A 75 8.40 -12.89 8.63
C ASN A 75 9.30 -11.87 9.36
N GLU A 76 10.37 -11.39 8.72
CA GLU A 76 11.23 -10.34 9.26
C GLU A 76 11.10 -9.05 8.45
N TRP A 77 10.96 -7.93 9.18
CA TRP A 77 10.96 -6.60 8.57
C TRP A 77 12.39 -6.21 8.21
N GLY A 78 12.56 -5.63 7.02
CA GLY A 78 13.81 -5.00 6.62
C GLY A 78 14.02 -3.63 7.27
N ASN A 79 14.97 -2.88 6.73
CA ASN A 79 15.19 -1.49 7.13
C ASN A 79 14.07 -0.60 6.60
N GLU A 80 13.53 0.25 7.49
CA GLU A 80 12.53 1.23 7.09
C GLU A 80 13.17 2.37 6.31
N GLU A 81 12.54 2.74 5.19
CA GLU A 81 12.82 3.99 4.49
C GLU A 81 11.75 5.03 4.87
N ARG A 82 12.19 6.22 5.29
CA ARG A 82 11.33 7.25 5.91
C ARG A 82 11.48 8.64 5.28
N GLU A 83 12.33 8.77 4.27
CA GLU A 83 12.66 10.04 3.63
C GLU A 83 11.48 10.58 2.82
N GLY A 84 11.46 11.91 2.64
CA GLY A 84 10.41 12.60 1.89
C GLY A 84 9.41 13.31 2.79
N LYS A 85 8.51 14.06 2.15
CA LYS A 85 7.43 14.80 2.82
C LYS A 85 6.15 13.98 2.77
N MET A 86 5.26 14.17 3.75
CA MET A 86 3.91 13.62 3.70
C MET A 86 3.12 14.28 2.56
N PRO A 87 2.72 13.53 1.50
CA PRO A 87 1.97 14.10 0.38
C PRO A 87 0.45 13.99 0.58
N PHE A 88 0.00 13.25 1.59
CA PHE A 88 -1.42 12.97 1.82
C PHE A 88 -2.01 13.91 2.87
N GLU A 89 -3.22 14.36 2.60
CA GLU A 89 -4.05 15.12 3.53
C GLU A 89 -5.30 14.32 3.92
N LYS A 90 -5.71 14.42 5.19
CA LYS A 90 -6.87 13.66 5.68
C LYS A 90 -8.15 14.18 5.04
N GLY A 91 -8.93 13.26 4.46
CA GLY A 91 -10.22 13.60 3.86
C GLY A 91 -10.10 14.24 2.48
N VAL A 92 -8.89 14.33 1.93
CA VAL A 92 -8.62 14.73 0.54
C VAL A 92 -8.26 13.49 -0.25
N GLY A 93 -8.92 13.30 -1.39
CA GLY A 93 -8.65 12.24 -2.33
C GLY A 93 -7.25 12.33 -2.92
N PHE A 94 -6.73 11.19 -3.36
CA PHE A 94 -5.40 11.12 -3.95
C PHE A 94 -5.33 10.02 -5.01
N ASP A 95 -4.39 10.18 -5.92
CA ASP A 95 -3.97 9.14 -6.86
C ASP A 95 -2.63 8.58 -6.40
N LEU A 96 -2.59 7.28 -6.12
CA LEU A 96 -1.36 6.53 -5.86
C LEU A 96 -1.07 5.67 -7.08
N ALA A 97 0.07 5.92 -7.73
CA ALA A 97 0.62 5.06 -8.76
C ALA A 97 1.82 4.29 -8.17
N ILE A 98 1.87 2.99 -8.43
CA ILE A 98 3.05 2.17 -8.12
C ILE A 98 3.46 1.47 -9.42
N LYS A 99 4.65 1.83 -9.91
CA LYS A 99 5.21 1.27 -11.13
C LYS A 99 6.35 0.32 -10.81
N ASN A 100 6.31 -0.86 -11.38
CA ASN A 100 7.40 -1.81 -11.27
C ASN A 100 8.37 -1.65 -12.44
N GLU A 101 9.56 -1.13 -12.15
CA GLU A 101 10.68 -1.00 -13.09
C GLU A 101 11.78 -2.03 -12.78
N PRO A 102 12.76 -2.26 -13.68
CA PRO A 102 13.73 -3.33 -13.53
C PRO A 102 14.54 -3.33 -12.22
N TYR A 103 14.75 -2.16 -11.62
CA TYR A 103 15.62 -1.99 -10.45
C TYR A 103 14.90 -1.52 -9.19
N ALA A 104 13.69 -0.95 -9.31
CA ALA A 104 12.97 -0.38 -8.18
C ALA A 104 11.48 -0.14 -8.50
N PHE A 105 10.69 0.05 -7.46
CA PHE A 105 9.36 0.65 -7.60
C PHE A 105 9.49 2.17 -7.78
N GLN A 106 8.66 2.76 -8.65
CA GLN A 106 8.48 4.21 -8.82
C GLN A 106 7.09 4.65 -8.38
#